data_AF-A0A815P1P6-F1
#
_entry.id   AF-A0A815P1P6-F1
#
_cell.length_a   1.000
_cell.length_b   1.000
_cell.length_c   1.000
_cell.angle_alpha   90.00
_cell.angle_beta   90.00
_cell.angle_gamma   90.00
#
_symmetry.space_group_name_H-M   'P 1'
#
loop_
_entity.id
_entity.type
_entity.pdbx_description
1 polymer ?
#
loop_
_entity_poly.entity_id
_entity_poly.type
_entity_poly.pdbx_seq_one_letter_code
_entity_poly.pdbx_strand_id
1 'polypeptide(L)'
;MTLKISRVLYVRKSIRPDRGFRKDMDILQVVCGLCDWTGQLQFYQIHLEQCHKQYACSFCSSIFDSQLLLNEHEENACLKRPVYCCLKEFGCKEQMLRGELKIHYQTEEHNRSLTACVRRIREMQSSADVDMKMETSSSAFGTSAKASSTTELNENDNTTEEIFKVLDLFSTNARTVREELQRLAREEVQMSRAVEEIEKTYLSIKTPTEDSKSMLSAIQTNLTVLREDLLMLNTRFEEQQVTSNDGILIWRITEVSTKFNDARSERQTSIYSPPFRSSPSGYLMRARLYLFGDGNARRTHISLFFVLLRGQHDSILSYPFNPKVTFCLYDQTPAKSHIVESFRPDPKSNSFQRPRSDMNIASGIPRFAPLK
;
A
#
# COMPACT_ATOMS: atom_id res chain seq x y z
N MET A 1 -29.21 -0.94 21.21
CA MET A 1 -29.89 -0.22 20.11
C MET A 1 -29.68 -0.99 18.82
N THR A 2 -30.73 -1.21 18.03
CA THR A 2 -30.62 -1.80 16.69
C THR A 2 -31.30 -0.87 15.69
N LEU A 3 -30.58 -0.51 14.63
CA LEU A 3 -31.14 0.19 13.47
C LEU A 3 -31.30 -0.82 12.34
N LYS A 4 -32.40 -0.73 11.60
CA LYS A 4 -32.57 -1.40 10.32
C LYS A 4 -32.81 -0.37 9.24
N ILE A 5 -32.13 -0.54 8.11
CA ILE A 5 -32.32 0.28 6.93
C ILE A 5 -32.81 -0.65 5.85
N SER A 6 -33.91 -0.30 5.19
CA SER A 6 -34.49 -1.12 4.14
C SER A 6 -34.94 -0.26 2.97
N ARG A 7 -34.69 -0.77 1.77
CA ARG A 7 -35.43 -0.35 0.58
C ARG A 7 -36.86 -0.87 0.70
N VAL A 8 -37.85 -0.02 0.42
CA VAL A 8 -39.20 -0.55 0.12
C VAL A 8 -39.11 -1.24 -1.23
N LEU A 9 -39.11 -2.57 -1.21
CA LEU A 9 -39.27 -3.38 -2.41
C LEU A 9 -40.65 -3.06 -3.00
N TYR A 10 -40.66 -2.42 -4.17
CA TYR A 10 -41.72 -2.74 -5.12
C TYR A 10 -41.63 -4.25 -5.33
N VAL A 11 -42.71 -4.96 -5.03
CA VAL A 11 -42.77 -6.41 -5.16
C VAL A 11 -42.42 -6.75 -6.60
N ARG A 12 -41.22 -7.33 -6.82
CA ARG A 12 -40.90 -8.00 -8.08
C ARG A 12 -42.10 -8.88 -8.39
N LYS A 13 -42.72 -8.75 -9.57
CA LYS A 13 -43.74 -9.71 -10.01
C LYS A 13 -43.09 -11.09 -9.92
N SER A 14 -43.46 -11.83 -8.88
CA SER A 14 -42.85 -13.13 -8.62
C SER A 14 -43.26 -14.01 -9.79
N ILE A 15 -42.30 -14.43 -10.60
CA ILE A 15 -42.51 -15.52 -11.56
C ILE A 15 -42.70 -16.76 -10.70
N ARG A 16 -43.95 -16.97 -10.28
CA ARG A 16 -44.40 -18.21 -9.68
C ARG A 16 -44.60 -19.15 -10.86
N PRO A 17 -43.92 -20.30 -10.92
CA PRO A 17 -44.43 -21.38 -11.76
C PRO A 17 -45.89 -21.61 -11.39
N ASP A 18 -46.72 -21.93 -12.39
CA ASP A 18 -48.14 -22.13 -12.14
C ASP A 18 -48.41 -23.36 -11.26
N ARG A 19 -49.68 -23.55 -10.89
CA ARG A 19 -50.08 -24.60 -9.94
C ARG A 19 -50.05 -26.01 -10.54
N GLY A 20 -49.82 -26.16 -11.85
CA GLY A 20 -49.46 -27.41 -12.51
C GLY A 20 -47.95 -27.61 -12.41
N PHE A 21 -47.17 -26.75 -13.07
CA PHE A 21 -45.71 -26.86 -13.15
C PHE A 21 -45.02 -26.99 -11.79
N ARG A 22 -45.55 -26.33 -10.74
CA ARG A 22 -45.04 -26.53 -9.37
C ARG A 22 -45.30 -27.94 -8.85
N LYS A 23 -46.50 -28.51 -9.01
CA LYS A 23 -46.77 -29.89 -8.61
C LYS A 23 -45.88 -30.88 -9.36
N ASP A 24 -45.69 -30.64 -10.66
CA ASP A 24 -44.90 -31.50 -11.53
C ASP A 24 -43.40 -31.45 -11.17
N MET A 25 -42.90 -30.29 -10.71
CA MET A 25 -41.58 -30.17 -10.07
C MET A 25 -41.52 -30.85 -8.70
N ASP A 26 -42.52 -30.61 -7.84
CA ASP A 26 -42.52 -31.04 -6.43
C ASP A 26 -42.42 -32.57 -6.28
N ILE A 27 -42.93 -33.33 -7.27
CA ILE A 27 -42.86 -34.80 -7.33
C ILE A 27 -41.58 -35.39 -7.97
N LEU A 28 -40.70 -34.57 -8.56
CA LEU A 28 -39.47 -35.06 -9.20
C LEU A 28 -38.58 -35.77 -8.17
N GLN A 29 -38.17 -37.00 -8.50
CA GLN A 29 -37.19 -37.72 -7.69
C GLN A 29 -35.79 -37.12 -7.91
N VAL A 30 -35.13 -36.78 -6.80
CA VAL A 30 -33.77 -36.25 -6.77
C VAL A 30 -32.92 -37.05 -5.79
N VAL A 31 -31.62 -37.13 -6.09
CA VAL A 31 -30.62 -37.80 -5.25
C VAL A 31 -29.75 -36.76 -4.58
N CYS A 32 -29.37 -36.97 -3.33
CA CYS A 32 -28.46 -36.06 -2.65
C CYS A 32 -27.02 -36.30 -3.10
N GLY A 33 -26.29 -35.24 -3.48
CA GLY A 33 -24.86 -35.33 -3.79
C GLY A 33 -23.94 -35.47 -2.57
N LEU A 34 -24.52 -35.60 -1.36
CA LEU A 34 -23.82 -35.50 -0.08
C LEU A 34 -23.95 -36.77 0.80
N CYS A 35 -24.97 -37.60 0.58
CA CYS A 35 -25.22 -38.88 1.24
C CYS A 35 -26.23 -39.71 0.43
N ASP A 36 -26.50 -40.96 0.81
CA ASP A 36 -27.34 -41.91 0.05
C ASP A 36 -28.86 -41.59 0.07
N TRP A 37 -29.26 -40.39 0.47
CA TRP A 37 -30.67 -39.99 0.47
C TRP A 37 -31.20 -39.75 -0.95
N THR A 38 -32.34 -40.35 -1.24
CA THR A 38 -33.10 -40.14 -2.49
C THR A 38 -34.55 -39.89 -2.16
N GLY A 39 -35.18 -38.90 -2.81
CA GLY A 39 -36.57 -38.56 -2.53
C GLY A 39 -37.09 -37.41 -3.40
N GLN A 40 -38.34 -37.03 -3.17
CA GLN A 40 -38.99 -35.98 -3.96
C GLN A 40 -38.43 -34.59 -3.67
N LEU A 41 -38.33 -33.75 -4.71
CA LEU A 41 -37.76 -32.41 -4.65
C LEU A 41 -38.42 -31.52 -3.59
N GLN A 42 -39.72 -31.67 -3.32
CA GLN A 42 -40.42 -30.96 -2.25
C GLN A 42 -39.82 -31.18 -0.84
N PHE A 43 -39.16 -32.32 -0.60
CA PHE A 43 -38.52 -32.65 0.67
C PHE A 43 -37.00 -32.42 0.67
N TYR A 44 -36.39 -32.16 -0.50
CA TYR A 44 -34.94 -32.00 -0.63
C TYR A 44 -34.39 -30.81 0.16
N GLN A 45 -35.15 -29.71 0.27
CA GLN A 45 -34.77 -28.57 1.12
C GLN A 45 -34.69 -28.95 2.60
N ILE A 46 -35.68 -29.70 3.12
CA ILE A 46 -35.72 -30.18 4.51
C ILE A 46 -34.57 -31.18 4.74
N HIS A 47 -34.27 -32.02 3.74
CA HIS A 47 -33.13 -32.92 3.79
C HIS A 47 -31.80 -32.14 3.86
N LEU A 48 -31.59 -31.12 3.02
CA LEU A 48 -30.38 -30.29 3.05
C LEU A 48 -30.19 -29.57 4.39
N GLU A 49 -31.27 -29.10 5.01
CA GLU A 49 -31.26 -28.48 6.36
C GLU A 49 -30.94 -29.48 7.49
N GLN A 50 -30.96 -30.79 7.21
CA GLN A 50 -30.68 -31.87 8.17
C GLN A 50 -29.47 -32.74 7.75
N CYS A 51 -28.86 -32.50 6.59
CA CYS A 51 -27.78 -33.29 6.01
C CYS A 51 -26.43 -32.95 6.67
N HIS A 52 -26.14 -33.59 7.80
CA HIS A 52 -24.89 -33.43 8.55
C HIS A 52 -23.70 -34.07 7.81
N LYS A 53 -23.12 -33.37 6.82
CA LYS A 53 -21.89 -33.82 6.14
C LYS A 53 -20.65 -33.35 6.89
N GLN A 54 -19.93 -34.30 7.46
CA GLN A 54 -18.59 -34.10 7.99
C GLN A 54 -17.53 -34.32 6.89
N TYR A 55 -16.46 -33.53 6.94
CA TYR A 55 -15.38 -33.51 5.95
C TYR A 55 -14.07 -33.93 6.61
N ALA A 56 -13.50 -35.06 6.19
CA ALA A 56 -12.22 -35.54 6.72
C ALA A 56 -11.04 -35.07 5.86
N CYS A 57 -9.96 -34.60 6.51
CA CYS A 57 -8.73 -34.22 5.82
C CYS A 57 -7.99 -35.44 5.26
N SER A 58 -7.63 -35.38 3.99
CA SER A 58 -7.03 -36.50 3.25
C SER A 58 -5.63 -36.88 3.75
N PHE A 59 -4.98 -35.97 4.48
CA PHE A 59 -3.59 -36.11 4.94
C PHE A 59 -3.47 -36.43 6.43
N CYS A 60 -4.45 -36.04 7.26
CA CYS A 60 -4.37 -36.21 8.71
C CYS A 60 -5.58 -36.88 9.38
N SER A 61 -6.66 -37.16 8.62
CA SER A 61 -7.91 -37.74 9.10
C SER A 61 -8.68 -36.90 10.14
N SER A 62 -8.25 -35.66 10.43
CA SER A 62 -9.05 -34.72 11.24
C SER A 62 -10.36 -34.37 10.53
N ILE A 63 -11.43 -34.23 11.31
CA ILE A 63 -12.80 -34.03 10.83
C ILE A 63 -13.20 -32.56 11.01
N PHE A 64 -13.89 -32.00 10.02
CA PHE A 64 -14.36 -30.62 9.97
C PHE A 64 -15.83 -30.56 9.55
N ASP A 65 -16.62 -29.69 10.17
CA ASP A 65 -18.05 -29.55 9.88
C ASP A 65 -18.35 -28.66 8.64
N SER A 66 -17.32 -28.20 7.94
CA SER A 66 -17.46 -27.55 6.63
C SER A 66 -16.22 -27.71 5.74
N GLN A 67 -16.44 -27.72 4.43
CA GLN A 67 -15.38 -27.71 3.42
C GLN A 67 -14.45 -26.48 3.56
N LEU A 68 -14.95 -25.34 4.04
CA LEU A 68 -14.13 -24.13 4.24
C LEU A 68 -13.03 -24.36 5.28
N LEU A 69 -13.39 -24.91 6.45
CA LEU A 69 -12.45 -25.22 7.52
C LEU A 69 -11.47 -26.33 7.13
N LEU A 70 -11.94 -27.31 6.34
CA LEU A 70 -11.06 -28.32 5.76
C LEU A 70 -10.02 -27.69 4.81
N ASN A 71 -10.45 -26.81 3.90
CA ASN A 71 -9.54 -26.14 2.96
C ASN A 71 -8.49 -25.29 3.69
N GLU A 72 -8.91 -24.47 4.65
CA GLU A 72 -8.00 -23.65 5.48
C GLU A 72 -7.00 -24.52 6.27
N HIS A 73 -7.47 -25.65 6.82
CA HIS A 73 -6.61 -26.62 7.47
C HIS A 73 -5.59 -27.23 6.50
N GLU A 74 -6.03 -27.75 5.34
CA GLU A 74 -5.13 -28.35 4.35
C GLU A 74 -4.12 -27.33 3.80
N GLU A 75 -4.50 -26.07 3.57
CA GLU A 75 -3.60 -25.04 3.05
C GLU A 75 -2.54 -24.58 4.07
N ASN A 76 -2.92 -24.42 5.34
CA ASN A 76 -2.09 -23.68 6.31
C ASN A 76 -1.66 -24.53 7.52
N ALA A 77 -2.55 -25.33 8.10
CA ALA A 77 -2.34 -26.00 9.39
C ALA A 77 -1.95 -27.49 9.30
N CYS A 78 -2.17 -28.16 8.16
CA CYS A 78 -2.02 -29.61 8.08
C CYS A 78 -0.55 -30.06 8.08
N LEU A 79 -0.05 -30.46 9.25
CA LEU A 79 1.33 -30.94 9.44
C LEU A 79 1.69 -32.19 8.62
N LYS A 80 0.68 -33.00 8.24
CA LYS A 80 0.86 -34.20 7.40
C LYS A 80 0.66 -33.95 5.90
N ARG A 81 0.36 -32.72 5.46
CA ARG A 81 0.32 -32.42 4.02
C ARG A 81 1.74 -32.38 3.46
N PRO A 82 2.03 -33.09 2.35
CA PRO A 82 3.30 -32.96 1.65
C PRO A 82 3.48 -31.56 1.05
N VAL A 83 4.68 -30.99 1.20
CA VAL A 83 5.05 -29.66 0.71
C VAL A 83 6.48 -29.68 0.14
N TYR A 84 6.77 -28.77 -0.79
CA TYR A 84 8.12 -28.54 -1.30
C TYR A 84 8.86 -27.50 -0.46
N CYS A 85 10.20 -27.54 -0.51
CA CYS A 85 11.03 -26.46 0.01
C CYS A 85 10.74 -25.10 -0.69
N CYS A 86 10.81 -24.00 0.06
CA CYS A 86 10.79 -22.64 -0.49
C CYS A 86 11.96 -22.34 -1.44
N LEU A 87 13.08 -23.08 -1.33
CA LEU A 87 14.26 -22.96 -2.20
C LEU A 87 14.21 -23.89 -3.43
N LYS A 88 13.02 -24.35 -3.84
CA LYS A 88 12.83 -25.22 -5.02
C LYS A 88 13.44 -24.64 -6.30
N GLU A 89 13.29 -23.34 -6.51
CA GLU A 89 13.82 -22.62 -7.67
C GLU A 89 15.36 -22.42 -7.61
N PHE A 90 15.95 -22.59 -6.43
CA PHE A 90 17.40 -22.51 -6.18
C PHE A 90 18.08 -23.89 -6.10
N GLY A 91 17.34 -24.96 -6.41
CA GLY A 91 17.88 -26.31 -6.58
C GLY A 91 17.39 -27.36 -5.57
N CYS A 92 16.68 -26.96 -4.51
CA CYS A 92 16.24 -27.89 -3.46
C CYS A 92 15.04 -28.73 -3.91
N LYS A 93 15.24 -30.02 -4.19
CA LYS A 93 14.21 -30.85 -4.83
C LYS A 93 13.35 -31.63 -3.85
N GLU A 94 13.71 -31.66 -2.57
CA GLU A 94 13.02 -32.41 -1.53
C GLU A 94 11.54 -32.01 -1.37
N GLN A 95 10.70 -33.04 -1.18
CA GLN A 95 9.29 -32.95 -0.79
C GLN A 95 9.15 -33.69 0.55
N MET A 96 8.54 -33.04 1.54
CA MET A 96 8.49 -33.48 2.94
C MET A 96 7.11 -33.21 3.55
N LEU A 97 6.81 -33.75 4.73
CA LEU A 97 5.60 -33.34 5.45
C LEU A 97 5.80 -31.94 6.07
N ARG A 98 4.73 -31.12 6.11
CA ARG A 98 4.80 -29.76 6.67
C ARG A 98 5.31 -29.69 8.12
N GLY A 99 5.10 -30.74 8.92
CA GLY A 99 5.67 -30.86 10.27
C GLY A 99 7.20 -31.04 10.31
N GLU A 100 7.77 -31.60 9.25
CA GLU A 100 9.20 -31.97 9.15
C GLU A 100 10.06 -30.83 8.58
N LEU A 101 9.44 -29.73 8.13
CA LEU A 101 10.09 -28.56 7.53
C LEU A 101 11.27 -28.03 8.39
N LYS A 102 11.14 -28.08 9.72
CA LYS A 102 12.17 -27.67 10.68
C LYS A 102 13.42 -28.58 10.66
N ILE A 103 13.24 -29.86 10.35
CA ILE A 103 14.32 -30.84 10.22
C ILE A 103 14.97 -30.67 8.85
N HIS A 104 14.16 -30.48 7.79
CA HIS A 104 14.65 -30.21 6.45
C HIS A 104 15.56 -28.96 6.38
N TYR A 105 15.22 -27.87 7.08
CA TYR A 105 16.09 -26.68 7.13
C TYR A 105 17.49 -26.93 7.73
N GLN A 106 17.72 -28.08 8.36
CA GLN A 106 19.02 -28.52 8.90
C GLN A 106 19.78 -29.46 7.95
N THR A 107 19.21 -29.87 6.81
CA THR A 107 19.89 -30.79 5.87
C THR A 107 20.96 -30.11 5.04
N GLU A 108 21.96 -30.87 4.59
CA GLU A 108 22.98 -30.36 3.68
C GLU A 108 22.44 -30.02 2.29
N GLU A 109 21.34 -30.63 1.82
CA GLU A 109 20.72 -30.21 0.55
C GLU A 109 20.04 -28.85 0.67
N HIS A 110 19.32 -28.60 1.77
CA HIS A 110 18.77 -27.27 2.05
C HIS A 110 19.89 -26.23 2.14
N ASN A 111 20.92 -26.50 2.94
CA ASN A 111 22.02 -25.56 3.17
C ASN A 111 22.90 -25.34 1.93
N ARG A 112 23.08 -26.34 1.06
CA ARG A 112 23.71 -26.14 -0.26
C ARG A 112 22.85 -25.26 -1.19
N SER A 113 21.53 -25.46 -1.19
CA SER A 113 20.60 -24.65 -1.99
C SER A 113 20.53 -23.20 -1.49
N LEU A 114 20.55 -23.00 -0.18
CA LEU A 114 20.64 -21.69 0.47
C LEU A 114 21.98 -21.00 0.14
N THR A 115 23.09 -21.74 0.21
CA THR A 115 24.42 -21.24 -0.18
C THR A 115 24.47 -20.88 -1.66
N ALA A 116 23.83 -21.64 -2.54
CA ALA A 116 23.73 -21.31 -3.97
C ALA A 116 22.91 -20.02 -4.20
N CYS A 117 21.81 -19.82 -3.46
CA CYS A 117 21.04 -18.58 -3.47
C CYS A 117 21.88 -17.38 -2.98
N VAL A 118 22.53 -17.49 -1.81
CA VAL A 118 23.40 -16.44 -1.25
C VAL A 118 24.61 -16.14 -2.15
N ARG A 119 25.21 -17.17 -2.78
CA ARG A 119 26.27 -16.98 -3.78
C ARG A 119 25.76 -16.18 -4.98
N ARG A 120 24.60 -16.54 -5.55
CA ARG A 120 24.01 -15.83 -6.69
C ARG A 120 23.67 -14.37 -6.35
N ILE A 121 23.23 -14.09 -5.12
CA ILE A 121 23.01 -12.73 -4.62
C ILE A 121 24.35 -11.97 -4.50
N ARG A 122 25.41 -12.59 -3.99
CA ARG A 122 26.74 -11.98 -3.90
C ARG A 122 27.41 -11.78 -5.25
N GLU A 123 27.21 -12.67 -6.21
CA GLU A 123 27.73 -12.53 -7.59
C GLU A 123 27.09 -11.35 -8.33
N MET A 124 25.86 -10.96 -7.95
CA MET A 124 25.22 -9.71 -8.39
C MET A 124 25.71 -8.45 -7.63
N GLN A 125 26.59 -8.60 -6.64
CA GLN A 125 27.16 -7.51 -5.83
C GLN A 125 28.67 -7.35 -6.03
N SER A 126 29.40 -8.43 -6.31
CA SER A 126 30.87 -8.44 -6.40
C SER A 126 31.43 -8.07 -7.78
N SER A 127 30.59 -7.72 -8.76
CA SER A 127 31.00 -7.29 -10.10
C SER A 127 31.44 -5.81 -10.16
N ALA A 128 31.83 -5.22 -9.03
CA ALA A 128 32.05 -3.79 -8.86
C ALA A 128 33.37 -3.41 -8.17
N ASP A 129 34.17 -4.38 -7.72
CA ASP A 129 35.14 -4.16 -6.62
C ASP A 129 36.50 -4.87 -6.84
N VAL A 130 37.05 -4.77 -8.06
CA VAL A 130 38.37 -5.33 -8.43
C VAL A 130 39.15 -4.39 -9.35
N ASP A 131 40.02 -3.55 -8.76
CA ASP A 131 41.42 -3.32 -9.21
C ASP A 131 42.11 -2.16 -8.44
N MET A 132 43.07 -2.47 -7.56
CA MET A 132 44.19 -1.56 -7.18
C MET A 132 45.23 -2.27 -6.30
N LYS A 133 46.53 -2.30 -6.70
CA LYS A 133 47.67 -2.56 -5.79
C LYS A 133 49.05 -2.25 -6.42
N MET A 134 49.91 -1.55 -5.66
CA MET A 134 51.34 -1.23 -5.95
C MET A 134 51.55 -0.30 -7.18
N GLU A 135 52.52 0.62 -7.28
CA GLU A 135 53.39 1.29 -6.28
C GLU A 135 53.70 2.75 -6.78
N THR A 136 54.77 3.54 -6.52
CA THR A 136 56.14 3.33 -6.00
C THR A 136 56.74 4.67 -5.44
N SER A 137 57.83 4.56 -4.67
CA SER A 137 58.99 5.48 -4.48
C SER A 137 59.35 6.45 -5.65
N SER A 138 60.12 7.56 -5.51
CA SER A 138 60.72 8.33 -4.38
C SER A 138 61.55 9.55 -4.91
N SER A 139 62.28 10.26 -4.00
CA SER A 139 63.53 11.05 -4.24
C SER A 139 63.44 12.60 -4.30
N ALA A 140 64.57 13.27 -3.95
CA ALA A 140 64.74 14.72 -3.85
C ALA A 140 66.25 15.17 -3.81
N PHE A 141 66.47 16.50 -3.89
CA PHE A 141 67.60 17.29 -3.32
C PHE A 141 68.88 17.62 -4.15
N GLY A 142 69.19 18.93 -4.26
CA GLY A 142 70.55 19.53 -4.29
C GLY A 142 71.35 19.62 -5.62
N THR A 143 72.40 20.46 -5.80
CA THR A 143 72.84 21.68 -5.08
C THR A 143 73.93 22.50 -5.85
N SER A 144 73.95 23.84 -5.67
CA SER A 144 75.16 24.72 -5.55
C SER A 144 75.98 25.28 -6.75
N ALA A 145 76.59 26.47 -6.50
CA ALA A 145 77.86 27.05 -7.01
C ALA A 145 78.01 27.58 -8.47
N LYS A 146 78.89 28.58 -8.80
CA LYS A 146 79.46 29.79 -8.12
C LYS A 146 80.30 30.65 -9.13
N ALA A 147 80.69 31.88 -8.73
CA ALA A 147 81.91 32.66 -9.12
C ALA A 147 81.80 33.88 -10.09
N SER A 148 82.85 34.73 -10.04
CA SER A 148 83.03 36.09 -10.62
C SER A 148 83.96 36.08 -11.87
N SER A 149 84.53 37.14 -12.49
CA SER A 149 84.84 38.55 -12.10
C SER A 149 85.24 39.46 -13.31
N THR A 150 85.27 40.80 -13.08
CA THR A 150 86.06 41.94 -13.67
C THR A 150 87.10 41.69 -14.79
N THR A 151 87.42 42.60 -15.73
CA THR A 151 87.96 44.00 -15.55
C THR A 151 87.65 45.02 -16.70
N GLU A 152 88.29 46.20 -16.66
CA GLU A 152 87.97 47.51 -17.30
C GLU A 152 88.66 47.82 -18.66
N LEU A 153 88.21 48.87 -19.41
CA LEU A 153 88.98 50.13 -19.64
C LEU A 153 88.33 51.18 -20.62
N ASN A 154 88.25 52.43 -20.13
CA ASN A 154 88.25 53.79 -20.73
C ASN A 154 87.40 54.32 -21.93
N GLU A 155 86.98 55.58 -21.72
CA GLU A 155 86.83 56.74 -22.65
C GLU A 155 85.77 56.74 -23.77
N ASN A 156 84.56 57.27 -23.45
CA ASN A 156 83.79 58.14 -24.34
C ASN A 156 82.81 59.07 -23.56
N ASP A 157 83.36 59.70 -22.51
CA ASP A 157 82.78 59.74 -21.17
C ASP A 157 81.27 60.02 -21.08
N ASN A 158 80.77 61.15 -21.61
CA ASN A 158 79.35 61.52 -21.47
C ASN A 158 78.40 60.55 -22.22
N THR A 159 78.79 60.09 -23.42
CA THR A 159 77.95 59.15 -24.21
C THR A 159 78.05 57.72 -23.72
N THR A 160 79.23 57.28 -23.26
CA THR A 160 79.35 55.97 -22.61
C THR A 160 78.63 55.91 -21.28
N GLU A 161 78.63 56.97 -20.47
CA GLU A 161 77.91 56.96 -19.18
C GLU A 161 76.39 56.88 -19.39
N GLU A 162 75.83 57.58 -20.39
CA GLU A 162 74.42 57.39 -20.79
C GLU A 162 74.14 55.97 -21.29
N ILE A 163 75.01 55.40 -22.14
CA ILE A 163 74.88 54.01 -22.62
C ILE A 163 74.95 53.01 -21.47
N PHE A 164 75.84 53.20 -20.49
CA PHE A 164 75.92 52.37 -19.29
C PHE A 164 74.68 52.51 -18.40
N LYS A 165 74.14 53.72 -18.22
CA LYS A 165 72.86 53.94 -17.51
C LYS A 165 71.70 53.22 -18.19
N VAL A 166 71.63 53.27 -19.53
CA VAL A 166 70.60 52.54 -20.30
C VAL A 166 70.80 51.02 -20.22
N LEU A 167 72.04 50.53 -20.29
CA LEU A 167 72.37 49.10 -20.12
C LEU A 167 72.02 48.58 -18.72
N ASP A 168 72.31 49.35 -17.67
CA ASP A 168 71.96 49.00 -16.29
C ASP A 168 70.43 48.94 -16.12
N LEU A 169 69.70 49.92 -16.65
CA LEU A 169 68.24 49.95 -16.67
C LEU A 169 67.66 48.72 -17.41
N PHE A 170 68.22 48.38 -18.59
CA PHE A 170 67.84 47.18 -19.34
C PHE A 170 68.17 45.89 -18.59
N SER A 171 69.32 45.81 -17.92
CA SER A 171 69.70 44.63 -17.13
C SER A 171 68.79 44.44 -15.92
N THR A 172 68.40 45.54 -15.27
CA THR A 172 67.46 45.58 -14.15
C THR A 172 66.05 45.18 -14.59
N ASN A 173 65.56 45.72 -15.72
CA ASN A 173 64.28 45.33 -16.31
C ASN A 173 64.27 43.86 -16.76
N ALA A 174 65.35 43.38 -17.39
CA ALA A 174 65.49 41.97 -17.76
C ALA A 174 65.59 41.04 -16.54
N ARG A 175 66.04 41.55 -15.39
CA ARG A 175 66.02 40.82 -14.11
C ARG A 175 64.62 40.78 -13.51
N THR A 176 63.91 41.90 -13.38
CA THR A 176 62.53 41.90 -12.83
C THR A 176 61.55 41.12 -13.70
N VAL A 177 61.66 41.19 -15.04
CA VAL A 177 60.86 40.32 -15.94
C VAL A 177 61.16 38.84 -15.72
N ARG A 178 62.42 38.46 -15.44
CA ARG A 178 62.79 37.08 -15.13
C ARG A 178 62.27 36.62 -13.76
N GLU A 179 62.29 37.51 -12.77
CA GLU A 179 61.73 37.28 -11.43
C GLU A 179 60.20 37.09 -11.50
N GLU A 180 59.50 37.92 -12.28
CA GLU A 180 58.06 37.80 -12.52
C GLU A 180 57.69 36.55 -13.33
N LEU A 181 58.45 36.18 -14.37
CA LEU A 181 58.24 34.91 -15.08
C LEU A 181 58.41 33.69 -14.14
N GLN A 182 59.37 33.73 -13.20
CA GLN A 182 59.50 32.70 -12.18
C GLN A 182 58.39 32.73 -11.12
N ARG A 183 57.78 33.89 -10.84
CA ARG A 183 56.60 34.00 -9.96
C ARG A 183 55.39 33.36 -10.64
N LEU A 184 55.09 33.76 -11.87
CA LEU A 184 53.97 33.24 -12.66
C LEU A 184 54.06 31.72 -12.88
N ALA A 185 55.24 31.18 -13.19
CA ALA A 185 55.43 29.73 -13.35
C ALA A 185 55.22 28.93 -12.04
N ARG A 186 55.41 29.54 -10.86
CA ARG A 186 55.09 28.91 -9.56
C ARG A 186 53.59 28.97 -9.28
N GLU A 187 52.96 30.10 -9.61
CA GLU A 187 51.50 30.30 -9.46
C GLU A 187 50.71 29.40 -10.40
N GLU A 188 51.18 29.17 -11.63
CA GLU A 188 50.67 28.18 -12.57
C GLU A 188 50.66 26.77 -11.95
N VAL A 189 51.82 26.27 -11.49
CA VAL A 189 51.95 24.94 -10.87
C VAL A 189 51.11 24.81 -9.59
N GLN A 190 51.01 25.88 -8.79
CA GLN A 190 50.14 25.88 -7.60
C GLN A 190 48.66 25.84 -7.97
N MET A 191 48.26 26.56 -9.01
CA MET A 191 46.88 26.59 -9.52
C MET A 191 46.49 25.24 -10.15
N SER A 192 47.37 24.59 -10.91
CA SER A 192 47.13 23.23 -11.43
C SER A 192 46.85 22.23 -10.31
N ARG A 193 47.64 22.23 -9.24
CA ARG A 193 47.43 21.35 -8.07
C ARG A 193 46.11 21.65 -7.35
N ALA A 194 45.74 22.93 -7.23
CA ALA A 194 44.45 23.31 -6.65
C ALA A 194 43.27 22.82 -7.50
N VAL A 195 43.39 22.83 -8.83
CA VAL A 195 42.38 22.28 -9.75
C VAL A 195 42.27 20.75 -9.60
N GLU A 196 43.39 20.01 -9.53
CA GLU A 196 43.39 18.56 -9.27
C GLU A 196 42.70 18.20 -7.94
N GLU A 197 42.93 18.97 -6.88
CA GLU A 197 42.31 18.77 -5.56
C GLU A 197 40.81 19.11 -5.56
N ILE A 198 40.40 20.15 -6.28
CA ILE A 198 38.99 20.51 -6.51
C ILE A 198 38.28 19.41 -7.34
N GLU A 199 38.90 18.89 -8.39
CA GLU A 199 38.31 17.81 -9.21
C GLU A 199 38.15 16.51 -8.41
N LYS A 200 39.17 16.16 -7.60
CA LYS A 200 39.12 14.99 -6.70
C LYS A 200 38.02 15.11 -5.64
N THR A 201 37.85 16.29 -5.04
CA THR A 201 36.78 16.53 -4.05
C THR A 201 35.40 16.58 -4.71
N TYR A 202 35.27 17.19 -5.89
CA TYR A 202 34.06 17.12 -6.72
C TYR A 202 33.65 15.67 -7.02
N LEU A 203 34.58 14.81 -7.46
CA LEU A 203 34.32 13.39 -7.71
C LEU A 203 33.81 12.65 -6.47
N SER A 204 34.46 12.86 -5.31
CA SER A 204 34.06 12.23 -4.04
C SER A 204 32.69 12.66 -3.50
N ILE A 205 32.19 13.83 -3.91
CA ILE A 205 30.84 14.32 -3.57
C ILE A 205 29.83 13.88 -4.63
N LYS A 206 30.24 13.79 -5.91
CA LYS A 206 29.40 13.42 -7.04
C LYS A 206 28.89 12.00 -6.97
N THR A 207 29.76 11.00 -6.75
CA THR A 207 29.31 9.59 -6.77
C THR A 207 28.27 9.29 -5.69
N PRO A 208 28.45 9.63 -4.39
CA PRO A 208 27.42 9.36 -3.38
C PRO A 208 26.13 10.16 -3.61
N THR A 209 26.20 11.29 -4.33
CA THR A 209 25.02 12.09 -4.70
C THR A 209 24.20 11.40 -5.79
N GLU A 210 24.83 10.83 -6.83
CA GLU A 210 24.11 10.03 -7.83
C GLU A 210 23.58 8.71 -7.24
N ASP A 211 24.36 8.04 -6.39
CA ASP A 211 23.92 6.85 -5.66
C ASP A 211 22.69 7.17 -4.79
N SER A 212 22.72 8.28 -4.05
CA SER A 212 21.59 8.75 -3.23
C SER A 212 20.36 9.09 -4.06
N LYS A 213 20.52 9.70 -5.24
CA LYS A 213 19.40 9.93 -6.18
C LYS A 213 18.79 8.62 -6.66
N SER A 214 19.63 7.62 -6.99
CA SER A 214 19.15 6.30 -7.42
C SER A 214 18.37 5.60 -6.29
N MET A 215 18.85 5.69 -5.05
CA MET A 215 18.20 5.15 -3.87
C MET A 215 16.87 5.85 -3.58
N LEU A 216 16.80 7.18 -3.68
CA LEU A 216 15.56 7.95 -3.54
C LEU A 216 14.53 7.58 -4.61
N SER A 217 14.96 7.35 -5.86
CA SER A 217 14.09 6.87 -6.95
C SER A 217 13.51 5.47 -6.64
N ALA A 218 14.34 4.54 -6.16
CA ALA A 218 13.90 3.20 -5.75
C ALA A 218 12.94 3.26 -4.55
N ILE A 219 13.24 4.08 -3.54
CA ILE A 219 12.34 4.32 -2.39
C ILE A 219 11.01 4.91 -2.86
N GLN A 220 11.01 5.86 -3.79
CA GLN A 220 9.78 6.46 -4.31
C GLN A 220 8.93 5.45 -5.09
N THR A 221 9.55 4.56 -5.86
CA THR A 221 8.88 3.42 -6.52
C THR A 221 8.25 2.45 -5.50
N ASN A 222 8.99 2.10 -4.45
CA ASN A 222 8.47 1.25 -3.37
C ASN A 222 7.30 1.93 -2.62
N LEU A 223 7.37 3.25 -2.41
CA LEU A 223 6.27 4.02 -1.81
C LEU A 223 5.03 4.12 -2.71
N THR A 224 5.16 4.06 -4.04
CA THR A 224 3.99 3.94 -4.94
C THR A 224 3.34 2.56 -4.84
N VAL A 225 4.12 1.48 -4.87
CA VAL A 225 3.59 0.10 -4.73
C VAL A 225 2.89 -0.08 -3.38
N LEU A 226 3.51 0.35 -2.28
CA LEU A 226 2.92 0.24 -0.94
C LEU A 226 1.60 1.04 -0.79
N ARG A 227 1.43 2.16 -1.54
CA ARG A 227 0.16 2.89 -1.58
C ARG A 227 -0.92 2.13 -2.33
N GLU A 228 -0.57 1.48 -3.44
CA GLU A 228 -1.49 0.66 -4.23
C GLU A 228 -1.92 -0.60 -3.44
N ASP A 229 -0.98 -1.27 -2.77
CA ASP A 229 -1.27 -2.39 -1.87
C ASP A 229 -2.21 -1.99 -0.72
N LEU A 230 -1.97 -0.84 -0.09
CA LEU A 230 -2.86 -0.32 0.98
C LEU A 230 -4.28 -0.02 0.46
N LEU A 231 -4.41 0.52 -0.76
CA LEU A 231 -5.71 0.74 -1.41
C LEU A 231 -6.41 -0.59 -1.76
N MET A 232 -5.69 -1.60 -2.24
CA MET A 232 -6.22 -2.94 -2.48
C MET A 232 -6.65 -3.64 -1.17
N LEU A 233 -5.84 -3.53 -0.11
CA LEU A 233 -6.16 -4.06 1.22
C LEU A 233 -7.40 -3.40 1.82
N ASN A 234 -7.51 -2.06 1.78
CA ASN A 234 -8.70 -1.36 2.25
C ASN A 234 -9.94 -1.75 1.44
N THR A 235 -9.81 -1.88 0.11
CA THR A 235 -10.91 -2.35 -0.75
C THR A 235 -11.40 -3.73 -0.33
N ARG A 236 -10.50 -4.72 -0.21
CA ARG A 236 -10.85 -6.09 0.22
C ARG A 236 -11.45 -6.12 1.63
N PHE A 237 -10.98 -5.26 2.53
CA PHE A 237 -11.51 -5.13 3.88
C PHE A 237 -12.93 -4.57 3.89
N GLU A 238 -13.23 -3.52 3.11
CA GLU A 238 -14.60 -3.01 2.95
C GLU A 238 -15.53 -4.05 2.30
N GLU A 239 -15.02 -4.87 1.36
CA GLU A 239 -15.78 -5.99 0.79
C GLU A 239 -16.09 -7.10 1.81
N GLN A 240 -15.14 -7.47 2.66
CA GLN A 240 -15.36 -8.41 3.76
C GLN A 240 -16.36 -7.88 4.79
N GLN A 241 -16.50 -6.55 4.93
CA GLN A 241 -17.52 -5.93 5.78
C GLN A 241 -18.90 -5.79 5.13
N VAL A 242 -19.13 -6.26 3.89
CA VAL A 242 -20.46 -6.19 3.25
C VAL A 242 -21.43 -7.15 3.93
N THR A 243 -22.23 -6.60 4.85
CA THR A 243 -23.14 -7.36 5.73
C THR A 243 -24.40 -7.90 5.06
N SER A 244 -24.79 -7.37 3.90
CA SER A 244 -25.92 -7.88 3.11
C SER A 244 -25.84 -7.46 1.65
N ASN A 245 -26.54 -8.20 0.79
CA ASN A 245 -26.63 -8.00 -0.66
C ASN A 245 -28.10 -7.93 -1.16
N ASP A 246 -29.07 -7.60 -0.30
CA ASP A 246 -30.51 -7.53 -0.63
C ASP A 246 -31.12 -6.11 -0.54
N GLY A 247 -30.32 -5.10 -0.17
CA GLY A 247 -30.80 -3.75 0.14
C GLY A 247 -31.40 -3.57 1.53
N ILE A 248 -31.13 -4.50 2.45
CA ILE A 248 -31.46 -4.42 3.88
C ILE A 248 -30.17 -4.48 4.71
N LEU A 249 -30.01 -3.53 5.62
CA LEU A 249 -28.96 -3.52 6.65
C LEU A 249 -29.62 -3.70 8.02
N ILE A 250 -29.05 -4.56 8.88
CA ILE A 250 -29.38 -4.64 10.31
C ILE A 250 -28.13 -4.28 11.10
N TRP A 251 -28.11 -3.09 11.68
CA TRP A 251 -26.97 -2.52 12.40
C TRP A 251 -27.22 -2.55 13.91
N ARG A 252 -26.60 -3.53 14.59
CA ARG A 252 -26.54 -3.58 16.06
C ARG A 252 -25.46 -2.62 16.55
N ILE A 253 -25.81 -1.73 17.47
CA ILE A 253 -24.86 -0.79 18.09
C ILE A 253 -24.65 -1.19 19.56
N THR A 254 -23.43 -1.61 19.87
CA THR A 254 -22.89 -1.86 21.21
C THR A 254 -22.40 -0.57 21.87
N GLU A 255 -22.25 -0.57 23.20
CA GLU A 255 -21.60 0.52 23.97
C GLU A 255 -22.17 1.92 23.67
N VAL A 256 -23.50 2.01 23.52
CA VAL A 256 -24.20 3.25 23.16
C VAL A 256 -23.83 4.38 24.12
N SER A 257 -23.73 4.11 25.43
CA SER A 257 -23.37 5.10 26.45
C SER A 257 -21.97 5.69 26.24
N THR A 258 -20.99 4.88 25.83
CA THR A 258 -19.62 5.34 25.53
C THR A 258 -19.64 6.22 24.28
N LYS A 259 -20.23 5.70 23.20
CA LYS A 259 -20.30 6.40 21.89
C LYS A 259 -21.16 7.67 21.95
N PHE A 260 -22.13 7.74 22.86
CA PHE A 260 -22.91 8.94 23.16
C PHE A 260 -22.09 9.96 23.95
N ASN A 261 -21.31 9.53 24.96
CA ASN A 261 -20.37 10.41 25.66
C ASN A 261 -19.29 10.97 24.71
N ASP A 262 -18.81 10.18 23.76
CA ASP A 262 -17.85 10.61 22.73
C ASP A 262 -18.45 11.59 21.71
N ALA A 263 -19.74 11.46 21.39
CA ALA A 263 -20.46 12.46 20.60
C ALA A 263 -20.73 13.75 21.39
N ARG A 264 -20.92 13.64 22.72
CA ARG A 264 -21.16 14.77 23.64
C ARG A 264 -19.89 15.55 24.02
N SER A 265 -18.76 14.87 24.14
CA SER A 265 -17.42 15.48 24.30
C SER A 265 -16.80 15.94 22.97
N GLU A 266 -17.52 15.70 21.86
CA GLU A 266 -17.14 16.00 20.48
C GLU A 266 -15.89 15.23 19.96
N ARG A 267 -15.35 14.30 20.78
CA ARG A 267 -14.26 13.34 20.43
C ARG A 267 -14.61 12.46 19.23
N GLN A 268 -15.86 12.02 19.12
CA GLN A 268 -16.37 11.32 17.94
C GLN A 268 -17.86 11.63 17.74
N THR A 269 -18.16 12.69 16.98
CA THR A 269 -19.53 13.18 16.74
C THR A 269 -20.44 12.22 15.96
N SER A 270 -19.86 11.29 15.18
CA SER A 270 -20.63 10.36 14.34
C SER A 270 -19.95 9.00 14.18
N ILE A 271 -20.76 7.95 14.03
CA ILE A 271 -20.32 6.59 13.69
C ILE A 271 -20.90 6.14 12.35
N TYR A 272 -20.20 5.27 11.63
CA TYR A 272 -20.67 4.64 10.39
C TYR A 272 -21.16 3.21 10.66
N SER A 273 -22.09 2.72 9.84
CA SER A 273 -22.40 1.29 9.77
C SER A 273 -21.37 0.56 8.90
N PRO A 274 -21.30 -0.79 9.01
CA PRO A 274 -20.76 -1.61 7.93
C PRO A 274 -21.48 -1.32 6.60
N PRO A 275 -20.80 -1.56 5.46
CA PRO A 275 -21.43 -1.46 4.15
C PRO A 275 -22.45 -2.57 3.89
N PHE A 276 -23.34 -2.32 2.92
CA PHE A 276 -24.31 -3.27 2.37
C PHE A 276 -24.60 -2.91 0.90
N ARG A 277 -25.00 -3.89 0.09
CA ARG A 277 -25.35 -3.70 -1.33
C ARG A 277 -26.85 -3.88 -1.58
N SER A 278 -27.37 -3.23 -2.63
CA SER A 278 -28.80 -3.32 -3.02
C SER A 278 -29.17 -4.63 -3.75
N SER A 279 -28.15 -5.32 -4.23
CA SER A 279 -28.11 -6.60 -4.96
C SER A 279 -26.61 -7.01 -5.00
N PRO A 280 -26.23 -8.26 -5.32
CA PRO A 280 -24.81 -8.65 -5.38
C PRO A 280 -23.95 -7.71 -6.27
N SER A 281 -24.43 -7.37 -7.47
CA SER A 281 -23.84 -6.35 -8.36
C SER A 281 -24.56 -4.99 -8.27
N GLY A 282 -25.07 -4.63 -7.08
CA GLY A 282 -25.85 -3.42 -6.82
C GLY A 282 -25.07 -2.24 -6.26
N TYR A 283 -25.78 -1.12 -6.03
CA TYR A 283 -25.22 0.06 -5.37
C TYR A 283 -24.63 -0.32 -4.01
N LEU A 284 -23.41 0.13 -3.73
CA LEU A 284 -22.76 -0.01 -2.43
C LEU A 284 -23.18 1.17 -1.53
N MET A 285 -23.56 0.88 -0.29
CA MET A 285 -24.24 1.84 0.60
C MET A 285 -23.77 1.66 2.04
N ARG A 286 -23.83 2.72 2.85
CA ARG A 286 -23.76 2.62 4.33
C ARG A 286 -24.58 3.71 5.02
N ALA A 287 -24.68 3.63 6.34
CA ALA A 287 -25.30 4.63 7.19
C ALA A 287 -24.27 5.48 7.93
N ARG A 288 -24.64 6.71 8.30
CA ARG A 288 -23.94 7.57 9.26
C ARG A 288 -24.91 8.02 10.35
N LEU A 289 -24.58 7.74 11.61
CA LEU A 289 -25.40 8.06 12.78
C LEU A 289 -24.67 9.07 13.66
N TYR A 290 -25.39 10.10 14.08
CA TYR A 290 -24.95 11.08 15.07
C TYR A 290 -25.79 10.88 16.33
N LEU A 291 -25.21 10.23 17.35
CA LEU A 291 -25.89 9.92 18.61
C LEU A 291 -26.26 11.17 19.42
N PHE A 292 -25.56 12.28 19.21
CA PHE A 292 -25.84 13.59 19.81
C PHE A 292 -26.30 14.65 18.78
N GLY A 293 -26.77 14.18 17.63
CA GLY A 293 -27.36 14.97 16.56
C GLY A 293 -26.37 15.77 15.69
N ASP A 294 -26.87 16.25 14.56
CA ASP A 294 -26.14 17.04 13.57
C ASP A 294 -26.87 18.34 13.20
N GLY A 295 -26.12 19.37 12.79
CA GLY A 295 -26.64 20.69 12.41
C GLY A 295 -27.74 21.23 13.35
N ASN A 296 -28.88 21.62 12.78
CA ASN A 296 -30.05 22.19 13.48
C ASN A 296 -30.85 21.14 14.32
N ALA A 297 -30.28 19.96 14.54
CA ALA A 297 -30.78 18.89 15.40
C ALA A 297 -29.77 18.42 16.47
N ARG A 298 -28.53 18.94 16.44
CA ARG A 298 -27.48 18.70 17.46
C ARG A 298 -28.04 18.97 18.86
N ARG A 299 -27.63 18.15 19.83
CA ARG A 299 -28.02 18.20 21.26
C ARG A 299 -29.51 17.98 21.56
N THR A 300 -30.38 17.78 20.56
CA THR A 300 -31.84 17.62 20.74
C THR A 300 -32.40 16.33 20.14
N HIS A 301 -31.78 15.80 19.09
CA HIS A 301 -32.21 14.58 18.40
C HIS A 301 -31.01 13.71 18.03
N ILE A 302 -31.27 12.43 17.82
CA ILE A 302 -30.43 11.53 17.03
C ILE A 302 -30.64 11.86 15.56
N SER A 303 -29.54 12.01 14.80
CA SER A 303 -29.58 12.23 13.34
C SER A 303 -29.07 11.01 12.60
N LEU A 304 -29.78 10.58 11.55
CA LEU A 304 -29.43 9.38 10.77
C LEU A 304 -29.44 9.70 9.27
N PHE A 305 -28.32 9.38 8.62
CA PHE A 305 -28.08 9.65 7.22
C PHE A 305 -27.68 8.39 6.45
N PHE A 306 -28.03 8.37 5.17
CA PHE A 306 -27.65 7.38 4.17
C PHE A 306 -26.47 7.94 3.34
N VAL A 307 -25.58 7.03 2.93
CA VAL A 307 -24.36 7.34 2.18
C VAL A 307 -24.25 6.36 1.01
N LEU A 308 -24.18 6.87 -0.22
CA LEU A 308 -23.70 6.08 -1.35
C LEU A 308 -22.18 5.96 -1.30
N LEU A 309 -21.70 4.75 -1.51
CA LEU A 309 -20.29 4.40 -1.66
C LEU A 309 -20.01 4.10 -3.13
N ARG A 310 -18.76 4.32 -3.57
CA ARG A 310 -18.31 3.95 -4.92
C ARG A 310 -18.23 2.44 -5.04
N GLY A 311 -19.07 1.85 -5.87
CA GLY A 311 -19.06 0.43 -6.19
C GLY A 311 -18.26 0.11 -7.46
N GLN A 312 -17.67 -1.09 -7.52
CA GLN A 312 -17.09 -1.65 -8.75
C GLN A 312 -18.11 -1.70 -9.91
N HIS A 313 -19.39 -1.92 -9.57
CA HIS A 313 -20.48 -2.07 -10.53
C HIS A 313 -21.15 -0.74 -10.95
N ASP A 314 -20.65 0.42 -10.48
CA ASP A 314 -21.28 1.73 -10.74
C ASP A 314 -21.31 2.14 -12.22
N SER A 315 -20.62 1.40 -13.10
CA SER A 315 -20.69 1.54 -14.57
C SER A 315 -21.97 0.98 -15.19
N ILE A 316 -22.60 -0.03 -14.57
CA ILE A 316 -23.82 -0.70 -15.07
C ILE A 316 -25.09 -0.30 -14.31
N LEU A 317 -24.97 0.61 -13.34
CA LEU A 317 -26.07 1.05 -12.48
C LEU A 317 -26.66 2.39 -12.95
N SER A 318 -27.97 2.57 -12.73
CA SER A 318 -28.69 3.78 -13.13
C SER A 318 -28.47 4.92 -12.13
N TYR A 319 -28.09 6.10 -12.62
CA TYR A 319 -27.97 7.30 -11.79
C TYR A 319 -28.80 8.47 -12.36
N PRO A 320 -29.27 9.39 -11.51
CA PRO A 320 -29.11 9.43 -10.05
C PRO A 320 -29.90 8.34 -9.31
N PHE A 321 -29.42 7.96 -8.13
CA PHE A 321 -30.04 6.97 -7.26
C PHE A 321 -31.41 7.45 -6.79
N ASN A 322 -32.48 6.79 -7.25
CA ASN A 322 -33.89 7.10 -6.93
C ASN A 322 -34.69 6.01 -6.14
N PRO A 323 -34.13 4.89 -5.62
CA PRO A 323 -34.85 4.05 -4.66
C PRO A 323 -35.29 4.78 -3.38
N LYS A 324 -36.52 4.52 -2.91
CA LYS A 324 -36.98 4.96 -1.58
C LYS A 324 -36.12 4.32 -0.49
N VAL A 325 -35.62 5.13 0.45
CA VAL A 325 -34.86 4.71 1.62
C VAL A 325 -35.75 4.81 2.86
N THR A 326 -35.82 3.73 3.66
CA THR A 326 -36.51 3.70 4.95
C THR A 326 -35.52 3.39 6.06
N PHE A 327 -35.56 4.18 7.14
CA PHE A 327 -34.88 3.94 8.39
C PHE A 327 -35.88 3.41 9.44
N CYS A 328 -35.44 2.46 10.27
CA CYS A 328 -36.22 1.88 11.36
C CYS A 328 -35.33 1.75 12.60
N LEU A 329 -35.71 2.42 13.68
CA LEU A 329 -35.14 2.20 15.01
C LEU A 329 -35.98 1.16 15.74
N TYR A 330 -35.41 -0.02 15.92
CA TYR A 330 -36.02 -1.09 16.70
C TYR A 330 -36.01 -0.73 18.18
N ASP A 331 -37.18 -0.34 18.68
CA ASP A 331 -37.57 -0.59 20.06
C ASP A 331 -37.42 -2.10 20.38
N GLN A 332 -36.75 -2.38 21.49
CA GLN A 332 -36.45 -3.73 21.98
C GLN A 332 -37.33 -4.12 23.18
N THR A 333 -38.19 -3.22 23.65
CA THR A 333 -39.19 -3.52 24.70
C THR A 333 -40.34 -4.38 24.16
N PRO A 334 -41.16 -5.00 25.01
CA PRO A 334 -42.33 -5.77 24.58
C PRO A 334 -43.34 -4.96 23.74
N ALA A 335 -43.36 -3.63 23.87
CA ALA A 335 -44.26 -2.74 23.12
C ALA A 335 -43.94 -2.66 21.63
N LYS A 336 -42.68 -2.89 21.23
CA LYS A 336 -42.21 -2.87 19.83
C LYS A 336 -42.61 -1.59 19.06
N SER A 337 -42.60 -0.45 19.74
CA SER A 337 -42.93 0.86 19.18
C SER A 337 -41.75 1.41 18.38
N HIS A 338 -41.52 0.84 17.19
CA HIS A 338 -40.38 1.17 16.34
C HIS A 338 -40.56 2.55 15.69
N ILE A 339 -39.54 3.42 15.77
CA ILE A 339 -39.54 4.70 15.05
C ILE A 339 -39.14 4.41 13.61
N VAL A 340 -40.08 4.58 12.67
CA VAL A 340 -39.88 4.31 11.24
C VAL A 340 -40.07 5.60 10.45
N GLU A 341 -39.04 5.99 9.71
CA GLU A 341 -39.03 7.20 8.90
C GLU A 341 -38.47 6.91 7.50
N SER A 342 -38.85 7.71 6.50
CA SER A 342 -38.45 7.39 5.13
C SER A 342 -38.49 8.56 4.16
N PHE A 343 -37.53 8.60 3.23
CA PHE A 343 -37.42 9.64 2.22
C PHE A 343 -37.24 9.06 0.82
N ARG A 344 -37.52 9.89 -0.20
CA ARG A 344 -37.09 9.65 -1.58
C ARG A 344 -35.86 10.53 -1.84
N PRO A 345 -34.78 9.97 -2.41
CA PRO A 345 -33.66 10.77 -2.91
C PRO A 345 -34.12 11.90 -3.84
N ASP A 346 -33.45 13.05 -3.79
CA ASP A 346 -33.62 14.12 -4.77
C ASP A 346 -32.67 13.90 -5.97
N PRO A 347 -33.19 13.69 -7.19
CA PRO A 347 -32.37 13.54 -8.40
C PRO A 347 -31.43 14.72 -8.68
N LYS A 348 -31.67 15.91 -8.11
CA LYS A 348 -30.81 17.10 -8.27
C LYS A 348 -29.67 17.17 -7.25
N SER A 349 -29.73 16.42 -6.15
CA SER A 349 -28.72 16.50 -5.09
C SER A 349 -27.44 15.73 -5.45
N ASN A 350 -26.29 16.33 -5.13
CA ASN A 350 -24.97 15.70 -5.28
C ASN A 350 -24.81 14.42 -4.44
N SER A 351 -25.60 14.24 -3.37
CA SER A 351 -25.62 13.02 -2.56
C SER A 351 -25.98 11.75 -3.33
N PHE A 352 -26.77 11.88 -4.41
CA PHE A 352 -27.38 10.76 -5.13
C PHE A 352 -26.87 10.58 -6.57
N GLN A 353 -25.90 11.39 -6.99
CA GLN A 353 -25.22 11.22 -8.27
C GLN A 353 -24.26 10.02 -8.24
N ARG A 354 -23.77 9.59 -9.40
CA ARG A 354 -22.73 8.56 -9.51
C ARG A 354 -21.49 8.98 -8.71
N PRO A 355 -21.00 8.17 -7.75
CA PRO A 355 -19.83 8.51 -6.95
C PRO A 355 -18.60 8.82 -7.79
N ARG A 356 -17.83 9.82 -7.33
CA ARG A 356 -16.54 10.22 -7.91
C ARG A 356 -15.40 9.99 -6.91
N SER A 357 -15.64 10.41 -5.66
CA SER A 357 -14.95 9.96 -4.45
C SER A 357 -15.49 8.61 -3.98
N ASP A 358 -14.81 7.99 -3.01
CA ASP A 358 -15.20 6.68 -2.43
C ASP A 358 -16.57 6.71 -1.74
N MET A 359 -17.02 7.90 -1.34
CA MET A 359 -18.33 8.14 -0.77
C MET A 359 -18.87 9.53 -1.11
N ASN A 360 -20.19 9.62 -1.27
CA ASN A 360 -20.92 10.86 -1.50
C ASN A 360 -21.23 11.61 -0.19
N ILE A 361 -21.65 12.88 -0.31
CA ILE A 361 -22.20 13.67 0.81
C ILE A 361 -23.42 12.94 1.40
N ALA A 362 -23.39 12.69 2.71
CA ALA A 362 -24.47 11.99 3.42
C ALA A 362 -25.80 12.76 3.36
N SER A 363 -26.92 12.05 3.23
CA SER A 363 -28.26 12.64 3.15
C SER A 363 -29.30 11.77 3.86
N GLY A 364 -30.30 12.38 4.49
CA GLY A 364 -31.23 11.68 5.38
C GLY A 364 -31.94 12.64 6.33
N ILE A 365 -32.06 12.25 7.59
CA ILE A 365 -33.04 12.81 8.52
C ILE A 365 -32.33 13.34 9.79
N PRO A 366 -32.15 14.68 9.91
CA PRO A 366 -31.52 15.29 11.08
C PRO A 366 -32.29 15.08 12.38
N ARG A 367 -33.63 15.10 12.36
CA ARG A 367 -34.49 14.91 13.53
C ARG A 367 -35.15 13.53 13.51
N PHE A 368 -34.35 12.47 13.49
CA PHE A 368 -34.84 11.09 13.32
C PHE A 368 -35.46 10.50 14.59
N ALA A 369 -34.89 10.78 15.77
CA ALA A 369 -35.51 10.45 17.06
C ALA A 369 -35.13 11.49 18.12
N PRO A 370 -36.02 11.92 19.02
CA PRO A 370 -35.69 12.91 20.05
C PRO A 370 -34.75 12.32 21.10
N LEU A 371 -33.86 13.16 21.63
CA LEU A 371 -33.12 12.87 22.86
C LEU A 371 -34.01 13.28 24.05
N LYS A 372 -34.32 12.30 24.91
CA LYS A 372 -35.03 12.47 26.19
C LYS A 372 -34.06 12.24 27.34
#